data_AF-A0A0D2SEQ5-F1
#
_entry.id   AF-A0A0D2SEQ5-F1
#
_cell.length_a   1.000
_cell.length_b   1.000
_cell.length_c   1.000
_cell.angle_alpha   90.00
_cell.angle_beta   90.00
_cell.angle_gamma   90.00
#
_symmetry.space_group_name_H-M   'P 1'
#
loop_
_entity.id
_entity.type
_entity.pdbx_description
1 polymer ?
#
loop_
_entity_poly.entity_id
_entity_poly.type
_entity_poly.pdbx_seq_one_letter_code
_entity_poly.pdbx_strand_id
1 'polypeptide(L)' 'DEYFVVKANCISAIMELALNCSAELPEERKDMKDVVVELKKIKQRLLNNIKHV' A
#
# COMPACT_ATOMS: atom_id res chain seq x y z
N ASP A 1 -10.34 -15.80 9.65
CA ASP A 1 -10.79 -14.55 9.01
C ASP A 1 -10.77 -14.79 7.50
N GLU A 2 -11.94 -14.71 6.86
CA GLU A 2 -12.14 -14.97 5.43
C GLU A 2 -11.27 -14.10 4.53
N TYR A 3 -10.81 -12.94 5.02
CA TYR A 3 -10.00 -11.98 4.28
C TYR A 3 -8.57 -11.89 4.79
N PHE A 4 -8.09 -12.87 5.57
CA PHE A 4 -6.75 -12.83 6.16
C PHE A 4 -5.65 -12.57 5.12
N VAL A 5 -5.63 -13.35 4.03
CA VAL A 5 -4.63 -13.23 2.96
C VAL A 5 -4.69 -11.85 2.29
N VAL A 6 -5.90 -11.34 2.03
CA VAL A 6 -6.11 -10.02 1.42
C VAL A 6 -5.55 -8.91 2.33
N LYS A 7 -5.86 -8.98 3.63
CA LYS A 7 -5.38 -8.02 4.63
C LYS A 7 -3.86 -8.08 4.77
N ALA A 8 -3.29 -9.28 4.85
CA ALA A 8 -1.85 -9.49 4.91
C ALA A 8 -1.15 -8.88 3.69
N ASN A 9 -1.64 -9.14 2.48
CA ASN A 9 -1.09 -8.56 1.25
C ASN A 9 -1.16 -7.03 1.23
N CYS A 10 -2.26 -6.45 1.73
CA CYS A 10 -2.38 -5.00 1.83
C CYS A 10 -1.38 -4.41 2.83
N ILE A 11 -1.19 -5.06 3.98
CA ILE A 11 -0.21 -4.65 4.99
C ILE A 11 1.21 -4.74 4.41
N SER A 12 1.56 -5.84 3.74
CA SER A 12 2.87 -5.98 3.08
C SER A 12 3.13 -4.86 2.08
N ALA A 13 2.16 -4.53 1.22
CA ALA A 13 2.29 -3.43 0.26
C ALA A 13 2.44 -2.06 0.95
N ILE A 14 1.75 -1.83 2.08
CA ILE A 14 1.92 -0.61 2.88
C ILE A 14 3.31 -0.55 3.51
N MET A 15 3.82 -1.68 4.04
CA MET A 15 5.15 -1.74 4.64
C MET A 15 6.25 -1.48 3.59
N GLU A 16 6.11 -2.04 2.40
CA GLU A 16 7.01 -1.76 1.27
C GLU A 16 6.99 -0.27 0.90
N LEU A 17 5.81 0.33 0.79
CA LEU A 17 5.68 1.77 0.54
C LEU A 17 6.28 2.60 1.67
N ALA A 18 6.07 2.21 2.92
CA ALA A 18 6.62 2.88 4.09
C ALA A 18 8.15 2.83 4.09
N LEU A 19 8.77 1.70 3.70
CA LEU A 19 10.23 1.60 3.53
C LEU A 19 10.73 2.59 2.48
N ASN A 20 10.08 2.66 1.32
CA ASN A 20 10.44 3.63 0.27
C ASN A 20 10.27 5.09 0.74
N CYS A 21 9.26 5.39 1.55
CA CYS A 21 9.09 6.73 2.14
C CYS A 21 10.13 7.06 3.21
N SER A 22 10.72 6.03 3.83
CA SER A 22 11.64 6.14 4.97
C SER A 22 13.10 5.98 4.56
N ALA A 23 13.41 6.08 3.26
CA ALA A 23 14.79 6.08 2.79
C ALA A 23 15.60 7.18 3.51
N GLU A 24 16.85 6.86 3.85
CA GLU A 24 17.72 7.74 4.63
C GLU A 24 17.92 9.08 3.91
N LEU A 25 18.25 9.00 2.62
CA LEU A 25 18.46 10.15 1.76
C LEU A 25 17.13 10.70 1.22
N PRO A 26 16.88 12.03 1.28
CA PRO A 26 15.66 12.63 0.75
C PRO A 26 15.40 12.32 -0.73
N GLU A 27 16.43 12.27 -1.55
CA GLU A 27 16.36 12.01 -3.00
C GLU A 27 16.00 10.56 -3.36
N GLU A 28 16.20 9.62 -2.45
CA GLU A 28 15.81 8.21 -2.63
C GLU A 28 14.37 7.97 -2.18
N ARG A 29 13.76 8.92 -1.46
CA ARG A 29 12.37 8.80 -1.05
C ARG A 29 11.47 8.95 -2.25
N LYS A 30 10.45 8.10 -2.29
CA LYS A 30 9.44 8.14 -3.34
C LYS A 30 8.70 9.49 -3.36
N ASP A 31 8.39 9.99 -4.55
CA ASP A 31 7.62 11.22 -4.70
C ASP A 31 6.24 11.07 -4.02
N MET A 32 5.84 12.05 -3.22
CA MET A 32 4.62 11.93 -2.42
C MET A 32 3.34 11.86 -3.27
N LYS A 33 3.34 12.37 -4.51
CA LYS A 33 2.22 12.18 -5.44
C LYS A 33 2.10 10.72 -5.83
N ASP A 34 3.22 10.05 -6.08
CA ASP A 34 3.26 8.61 -6.39
C ASP A 34 2.84 7.77 -5.18
N VAL A 35 3.28 8.15 -3.97
CA VAL A 35 2.84 7.52 -2.72
C VAL A 35 1.30 7.58 -2.59
N VAL A 36 0.69 8.74 -2.86
CA VAL A 36 -0.77 8.89 -2.82
C VAL A 36 -1.45 8.00 -3.86
N VAL A 37 -0.90 7.89 -5.07
CA VAL A 37 -1.42 6.99 -6.12
C VAL A 37 -1.36 5.53 -5.67
N GLU A 38 -0.27 5.10 -5.06
CA GLU A 38 -0.12 3.72 -4.58
C GLU A 38 -1.03 3.40 -3.40
N LEU A 39 -1.17 4.31 -2.43
CA LEU A 39 -2.13 4.16 -1.34
C LEU A 39 -3.57 4.02 -1.86
N LYS A 40 -3.95 4.79 -2.88
CA LYS A 40 -5.27 4.65 -3.54
C LYS A 40 -5.44 3.27 -4.18
N LYS A 41 -4.40 2.75 -4.85
CA LYS A 41 -4.43 1.39 -5.43
C LYS A 41 -4.54 0.30 -4.36
N ILE A 42 -3.79 0.40 -3.27
CA ILE A 42 -3.88 -0.56 -2.14
C ILE A 42 -5.29 -0.54 -1.54
N LYS A 43 -5.84 0.65 -1.28
CA LYS A 43 -7.22 0.81 -0.80
C LYS A 43 -8.23 0.18 -1.77
N GLN A 44 -8.11 0.44 -3.07
CA GLN A 44 -9.01 -0.15 -4.08
C GLN A 44 -8.94 -1.67 -4.08
N ARG A 45 -7.73 -2.26 -4.06
CA ARG A 45 -7.57 -3.72 -3.99
C ARG A 45 -8.24 -4.31 -2.74
N LEU A 46 -8.00 -3.70 -1.58
CA LEU A 46 -8.64 -4.13 -0.33
C LEU A 46 -10.17 -4.11 -0.44
N LEU A 47 -10.72 -3.00 -0.95
CA LEU A 47 -12.16 -2.83 -1.08
C LEU A 47 -12.77 -3.80 -2.09
N ASN A 48 -12.14 -4.03 -3.24
CA ASN A 48 -12.66 -4.97 -4.24
C ASN A 48 -12.70 -6.40 -3.70
N ASN A 49 -11.66 -6.81 -2.96
CA ASN A 49 -11.59 -8.16 -2.38
C ASN A 49 -12.57 -8.35 -1.21
N ILE A 50 -12.77 -7.32 -0.36
CA ILE A 50 -13.66 -7.41 0.81
C ILE A 50 -15.14 -7.17 0.44
N LYS A 51 -15.44 -6.33 -0.56
CA LYS A 51 -16.81 -5.91 -0.85
C LYS A 51 -17.52 -6.74 -1.91
N HIS A 52 -16.87 -7.70 -2.58
CA HIS A 52 -17.45 -8.43 -3.71
C HIS A 52 -18.17 -7.47 -4.70
N VAL A 53 -17.48 -6.41 -5.12
CA VAL A 53 -17.97 -5.49 -6.18
C VAL A 53 -17.13 -5.71 -7.43
#